data_AF-A0A955HST3-F1
#
_entry.id   AF-A0A955HST3-F1
#
_cell.length_a   1.000
_cell.length_b   1.000
_cell.length_c   1.000
_cell.angle_alpha   90.00
_cell.angle_beta   90.00
_cell.angle_gamma   90.00
#
_symmetry.space_group_name_H-M   'P 1'
#
loop_
_entity.id
_entity.type
_entity.pdbx_description
1 polymer ?
#
loop_
_entity_poly.entity_id
_entity_poly.type
_entity_poly.pdbx_seq_one_letter_code
_entity_poly.pdbx_strand_id
1 'polypeptide(L)'
;WLGASPDGLLDNGGLIEIKCPYSLRDNKHPIFKTPEQQPHYYAQMQIEMLCANRMWCHFYQWTPFATSLETVFRDDEWLIHNVPILRKFYDDYLIERQPIHAKKYLEDKVNQVNTLRAKKLVTDYMELTELIKQAEEKKKAVLSEMVAICGERDSEIHGHKLTKVSRQGAVAYAQVVKEHCKGVDLEQYRGKPTESWKFS
;
A
#
# COMPACT_ATOMS: atom_id res chain seq x y z
N TRP A 1 5.69 9.88 -27.69
CA TRP A 1 5.98 8.70 -26.85
C TRP A 1 6.14 9.09 -25.39
N LEU A 2 6.73 10.26 -25.12
CA LEU A 2 6.74 10.91 -23.82
C LEU A 2 5.87 12.18 -23.86
N GLY A 3 5.16 12.46 -22.77
CA GLY A 3 4.34 13.67 -22.63
C GLY A 3 4.24 14.05 -21.16
N ALA A 4 3.96 15.33 -20.91
CA ALA A 4 3.83 15.89 -19.56
C ALA A 4 2.75 16.97 -19.57
N SER A 5 2.23 17.30 -18.39
CA SER A 5 1.16 18.28 -18.21
C SER A 5 1.48 19.14 -16.99
N PRO A 6 2.39 20.12 -17.11
CA PRO A 6 2.64 21.07 -16.02
C PRO A 6 1.36 21.85 -15.71
N ASP A 7 1.17 22.24 -14.45
CA ASP A 7 0.01 23.04 -14.05
C ASP A 7 -0.04 24.43 -14.71
N GLY A 8 1.12 24.96 -15.11
CA GLY A 8 1.16 26.19 -15.89
C GLY A 8 2.46 26.46 -16.64
N LEU A 9 2.34 27.22 -17.72
CA LEU A 9 3.44 27.86 -18.44
C LEU A 9 3.56 29.31 -17.95
N LEU A 10 4.76 29.72 -17.58
CA LEU A 10 5.03 31.08 -17.11
C LEU A 10 5.59 31.93 -18.25
N ASP A 11 5.18 33.20 -18.32
CA ASP A 11 5.58 34.14 -19.38
C ASP A 11 7.10 34.35 -19.47
N ASN A 12 7.80 34.20 -18.34
CA ASN A 12 9.25 34.30 -18.23
C ASN A 12 10.00 33.02 -18.64
N GLY A 13 9.32 32.06 -19.29
CA GLY A 13 9.95 30.85 -19.81
C GLY A 13 10.20 29.76 -18.78
N GLY A 14 9.49 29.78 -17.65
CA GLY A 14 9.45 28.69 -16.67
C GLY A 14 8.15 27.90 -16.70
N LEU A 15 8.09 26.89 -15.84
CA LEU A 15 6.89 26.12 -15.52
C LEU A 15 6.46 26.36 -14.08
N ILE A 16 5.23 25.96 -13.74
CA ILE A 16 4.79 25.79 -12.35
C ILE A 16 4.12 24.44 -12.18
N GLU A 17 4.40 23.80 -11.05
CA GLU A 17 3.79 22.55 -10.60
C GLU A 17 3.28 22.75 -9.16
N ILE A 18 1.98 22.56 -8.96
CA ILE A 18 1.24 22.91 -7.74
C ILE A 18 0.78 21.62 -7.04
N LYS A 19 1.18 21.47 -5.77
CA LYS A 19 0.74 20.35 -4.93
C LYS A 19 -0.06 20.82 -3.74
N CYS A 20 -1.23 20.22 -3.57
CA CYS A 20 -2.12 20.39 -2.42
C CYS A 20 -2.20 19.07 -1.62
N PRO A 21 -1.20 18.73 -0.78
CA PRO A 21 -1.10 17.42 -0.16
C PRO A 21 -2.25 17.13 0.81
N TYR A 22 -3.06 16.12 0.48
CA TYR A 22 -4.25 15.74 1.26
C TYR A 22 -3.94 15.43 2.73
N SER A 23 -2.79 14.82 3.03
CA SER A 23 -2.37 14.48 4.40
C SER A 23 -2.08 15.70 5.28
N LEU A 24 -1.83 16.86 4.69
CA LEU A 24 -1.50 18.10 5.40
C LEU A 24 -2.67 19.09 5.44
N ARG A 25 -3.81 18.77 4.82
CA ARG A 25 -4.94 19.71 4.62
C ARG A 25 -5.48 20.33 5.92
N ASP A 26 -5.50 19.56 7.01
CA ASP A 26 -6.04 19.97 8.32
C ASP A 26 -4.93 20.28 9.35
N ASN A 27 -3.66 20.21 8.94
CA ASN A 27 -2.53 20.47 9.82
C ASN A 27 -2.27 21.98 9.90
N LYS A 28 -2.44 22.58 11.09
CA LYS A 28 -2.19 24.01 11.36
C LYS A 28 -0.72 24.41 11.27
N HIS A 29 0.19 23.45 11.39
CA HIS A 29 1.63 23.65 11.28
C HIS A 29 2.21 22.60 10.30
N PRO A 30 1.84 22.66 9.02
CA PRO A 30 2.29 21.69 8.04
C PRO A 30 3.79 21.89 7.77
N ILE A 31 4.52 20.79 7.67
CA ILE A 31 5.91 20.79 7.21
C ILE A 31 5.91 20.23 5.81
N PHE A 32 6.17 21.11 4.84
CA PHE A 32 6.34 20.69 3.45
C PHE A 32 7.70 20.02 3.28
N LYS A 33 7.73 19.01 2.40
CA LYS A 33 8.96 18.34 2.00
C LYS A 33 9.57 19.07 0.81
N THR A 34 10.89 19.11 0.74
CA THR A 34 11.59 19.67 -0.43
C THR A 34 11.46 18.75 -1.65
N PRO A 35 11.75 19.21 -2.87
CA PRO A 35 11.82 18.35 -4.06
C PRO A 35 12.76 17.14 -3.89
N GLU A 36 13.90 17.30 -3.22
CA GLU A 36 14.88 16.22 -2.98
C GLU A 36 14.31 15.13 -2.08
N GLN A 37 13.45 15.51 -1.12
CA GLN A 37 12.72 14.57 -0.27
C GLN A 37 11.53 13.90 -0.97
N GLN A 38 11.22 14.33 -2.20
CA GLN A 38 10.08 13.89 -3.01
C GLN A 38 10.53 13.52 -4.43
N PRO A 39 11.34 12.45 -4.59
CA PRO A 39 12.00 12.13 -5.86
C PRO A 39 11.03 11.90 -7.03
N HIS A 40 9.78 11.51 -6.76
CA HIS A 40 8.74 11.36 -7.77
C HIS A 40 8.28 12.71 -8.36
N TYR A 41 8.18 13.77 -7.55
CA TYR A 41 7.87 15.12 -8.03
C TYR A 41 9.08 15.77 -8.69
N TYR A 42 10.29 15.53 -8.18
CA TYR A 42 11.51 15.96 -8.86
C TYR A 42 11.57 15.37 -10.28
N ALA A 43 11.41 14.05 -10.41
CA ALA A 43 11.36 13.37 -11.71
C ALA A 43 10.23 13.92 -12.61
N GLN A 44 9.04 14.15 -12.05
CA GLN A 44 7.91 14.75 -12.79
C GLN A 44 8.31 16.09 -13.42
N MET A 45 8.85 17.03 -12.63
CA MET A 45 9.26 18.35 -13.10
C MET A 45 10.39 18.28 -14.14
N GLN A 46 11.35 17.37 -13.99
CA GLN A 46 12.41 17.17 -14.99
C GLN A 46 11.83 16.77 -16.36
N ILE A 47 10.86 15.85 -16.37
CA ILE A 47 10.18 15.43 -17.60
C ILE A 47 9.30 16.55 -18.18
N GLU A 48 8.62 17.33 -17.34
CA GLU A 48 7.86 18.51 -17.79
C GLU A 48 8.74 19.54 -18.47
N MET A 49 9.89 19.87 -17.85
CA MET A 49 10.88 20.80 -18.42
C MET A 49 11.48 20.27 -19.73
N LEU A 50 11.71 18.95 -19.83
CA LEU A 50 12.13 18.32 -21.08
C LEU A 50 11.05 18.47 -22.16
N CYS A 51 9.80 18.09 -21.87
CA CYS A 51 8.71 18.09 -22.83
C CYS A 51 8.33 19.51 -23.29
N ALA A 52 8.37 20.50 -22.40
CA ALA A 52 8.02 21.88 -22.72
C ALA A 52 9.21 22.71 -23.26
N ASN A 53 10.42 22.13 -23.31
CA ASN A 53 11.67 22.81 -23.60
C ASN A 53 11.85 24.07 -22.72
N ARG A 54 11.87 23.85 -21.41
CA ARG A 54 12.04 24.87 -20.36
C ARG A 54 13.21 24.50 -19.45
N MET A 55 13.76 25.49 -18.76
CA MET A 55 14.99 25.33 -17.96
C MET A 55 14.75 25.27 -16.46
N TRP A 56 13.54 25.62 -16.01
CA TRP A 56 13.20 25.62 -14.60
C TRP A 56 11.68 25.47 -14.40
N CYS A 57 11.31 24.96 -13.23
CA CYS A 57 9.93 24.78 -12.77
C CYS A 57 9.81 25.29 -11.33
N HIS A 58 8.76 26.05 -11.05
CA HIS A 58 8.35 26.39 -9.70
C HIS A 58 7.58 25.23 -9.07
N PHE A 59 8.14 24.64 -8.03
CA PHE A 59 7.45 23.67 -7.18
C PHE A 59 6.70 24.42 -6.08
N TYR A 60 5.39 24.54 -6.24
CA TYR A 60 4.53 25.25 -5.30
C TYR A 60 3.73 24.26 -4.46
N GLN A 61 3.78 24.38 -3.15
CA GLN A 61 3.00 23.57 -2.22
C GLN A 61 2.05 24.46 -1.44
N TRP A 62 0.80 24.02 -1.31
CA TRP A 62 -0.25 24.82 -0.68
C TRP A 62 -1.13 24.00 0.27
N THR A 63 -1.46 24.59 1.41
CA THR A 63 -2.59 24.21 2.27
C THR A 63 -3.31 25.49 2.75
N PRO A 64 -4.50 25.39 3.39
CA PRO A 64 -5.14 26.54 4.01
C PRO A 64 -4.30 27.24 5.09
N PHE A 65 -3.26 26.59 5.62
CA PHE A 65 -2.47 27.08 6.75
C PHE A 65 -1.05 27.53 6.39
N ALA A 66 -0.50 27.09 5.25
CA ALA A 66 0.84 27.49 4.81
C ALA A 66 1.06 27.27 3.32
N THR A 67 2.14 27.88 2.80
CA THR A 67 2.60 27.70 1.42
C THR A 67 4.12 27.56 1.36
N SER A 68 4.64 26.86 0.35
CA SER A 68 6.07 26.80 0.03
C SER A 68 6.27 26.98 -1.48
N LEU A 69 7.31 27.69 -1.88
CA LEU A 69 7.71 27.87 -3.27
C LEU A 69 9.20 27.60 -3.40
N GLU A 70 9.56 26.63 -4.21
CA GLU A 70 10.95 26.27 -4.51
C GLU A 70 11.15 26.28 -6.04
N THR A 71 12.33 26.68 -6.51
CA THR A 71 12.65 26.66 -7.95
C THR A 71 13.55 25.47 -8.23
N VAL A 72 13.07 24.55 -9.07
CA VAL A 72 13.82 23.40 -9.54
C VAL A 72 14.35 23.70 -10.93
N PHE A 73 15.66 23.55 -11.12
CA PHE A 73 16.30 23.70 -12.41
C PHE A 73 16.35 22.38 -13.15
N ARG A 74 16.30 22.48 -14.47
CA ARG A 74 16.47 21.33 -15.35
C ARG A 74 17.86 20.72 -15.14
N ASP A 75 17.88 19.41 -14.98
CA ASP A 75 19.05 18.60 -14.75
C ASP A 75 19.23 17.67 -15.96
N ASP A 76 20.05 18.13 -16.91
CA ASP A 76 20.30 17.39 -18.14
C ASP A 76 21.07 16.08 -17.89
N GLU A 77 21.87 15.97 -16.84
CA GLU A 77 22.55 14.73 -16.47
C GLU A 77 21.54 13.69 -15.99
N TRP A 78 20.61 14.11 -15.12
CA TRP A 78 19.49 13.27 -14.70
C TRP A 78 18.66 12.81 -15.91
N LEU A 79 18.38 13.71 -16.86
CA LEU A 79 17.62 13.36 -18.07
C LEU A 79 18.37 12.37 -18.96
N ILE A 80 19.68 12.55 -19.17
CA ILE A 80 20.52 11.62 -19.95
C ILE A 80 20.46 10.21 -19.37
N HIS A 81 20.43 10.07 -18.04
CA HIS A 81 20.33 8.77 -17.38
C HIS A 81 18.93 8.16 -17.43
N ASN A 82 17.89 8.96 -17.21
CA ASN A 82 16.53 8.44 -16.96
C ASN A 82 15.66 8.35 -18.23
N VAL A 83 15.83 9.25 -19.19
CA VAL A 83 15.02 9.25 -20.43
C VAL A 83 15.20 7.96 -21.24
N PRO A 84 16.40 7.37 -21.38
CA PRO A 84 16.56 6.08 -22.05
C PRO A 84 15.81 4.94 -21.36
N ILE A 85 15.71 4.95 -20.02
CA ILE A 85 14.95 3.96 -19.25
C ILE A 85 13.46 4.08 -19.58
N LEU A 86 12.93 5.31 -19.59
CA LEU A 86 11.53 5.57 -19.98
C LEU A 86 11.27 5.17 -21.43
N ARG A 87 12.25 5.38 -22.32
CA ARG A 87 12.14 4.95 -23.72
C ARG A 87 12.06 3.43 -23.82
N LYS A 88 12.94 2.71 -23.12
CA LYS A 88 12.90 1.24 -23.08
C LYS A 88 11.55 0.76 -22.56
N PHE A 89 11.03 1.35 -21.48
CA PHE A 89 9.71 1.00 -20.96
C PHE A 89 8.60 1.21 -22.01
N TYR A 90 8.64 2.33 -22.74
CA TYR A 90 7.67 2.58 -23.81
C TYR A 90 7.77 1.56 -24.94
N ASP A 91 8.99 1.18 -25.34
CA ASP A 91 9.22 0.16 -26.37
C ASP A 91 8.73 -1.22 -25.89
N ASP A 92 8.98 -1.59 -24.63
CA ASP A 92 8.44 -2.81 -24.01
C ASP A 92 6.90 -2.78 -23.99
N TYR A 93 6.29 -1.63 -23.63
CA TYR A 93 4.84 -1.44 -23.68
C TYR A 93 4.26 -1.62 -25.09
N LEU A 94 4.95 -1.15 -26.13
CA LEU A 94 4.52 -1.32 -27.52
C LEU A 94 4.52 -2.79 -27.97
N ILE A 95 5.42 -3.61 -27.41
CA ILE A 95 5.41 -5.06 -27.60
C ILE A 95 4.25 -5.67 -26.81
N GLU A 96 4.13 -5.32 -25.54
CA GLU A 96 3.15 -5.92 -24.62
C GLU A 96 1.69 -5.65 -25.05
N ARG A 97 1.42 -4.50 -25.66
CA ARG A 97 0.08 -4.16 -26.17
C ARG A 97 -0.34 -4.93 -27.43
N GLN A 98 0.56 -5.67 -28.08
CA GLN A 98 0.20 -6.46 -29.26
C GLN A 98 -0.80 -7.55 -28.87
N PRO A 99 -1.80 -7.89 -29.73
CA PRO A 99 -2.88 -8.81 -29.35
C PRO A 99 -2.42 -10.15 -28.78
N ILE A 100 -1.31 -10.69 -29.30
CA ILE A 100 -0.72 -11.96 -28.84
C ILE A 100 -0.27 -11.89 -27.37
N HIS A 101 0.29 -10.76 -26.93
CA HIS A 101 0.79 -10.55 -25.56
C HIS A 101 -0.31 -10.01 -24.64
N ALA A 102 -1.15 -9.11 -25.15
CA ALA A 102 -2.19 -8.43 -24.39
C ALA A 102 -3.32 -9.37 -23.93
N LYS A 103 -3.51 -10.51 -24.62
CA LYS A 103 -4.61 -11.46 -24.35
C LYS A 103 -4.71 -11.84 -22.87
N LYS A 104 -3.58 -12.12 -22.20
CA LYS A 104 -3.55 -12.47 -20.76
C LYS A 104 -4.10 -11.38 -19.82
N TYR A 105 -4.17 -10.12 -20.27
CA TYR A 105 -4.76 -9.02 -19.50
C TYR A 105 -6.22 -8.74 -19.86
N LEU A 106 -6.68 -9.22 -21.02
CA LEU A 106 -8.05 -9.08 -21.50
C LEU A 106 -8.92 -10.27 -21.12
N GLU A 107 -8.31 -11.39 -20.76
CA GLU A 107 -9.00 -12.52 -20.14
C GLU A 107 -9.64 -12.07 -18.82
N ASP A 108 -10.87 -12.53 -18.58
CA ASP A 108 -11.57 -12.28 -17.34
C ASP A 108 -10.71 -12.79 -16.19
N LYS A 109 -10.21 -11.88 -15.35
CA LYS A 109 -9.39 -12.21 -14.18
C LYS A 109 -10.14 -13.08 -13.17
N VAL A 110 -11.46 -13.15 -13.29
CA VAL A 110 -12.35 -13.90 -12.42
C VAL A 110 -13.19 -14.83 -13.28
N ASN A 111 -13.00 -16.14 -13.09
CA ASN A 111 -13.90 -17.14 -13.65
C ASN A 111 -15.27 -17.04 -12.94
N GLN A 112 -16.32 -16.73 -13.70
CA GLN A 112 -17.69 -16.70 -13.16
C GLN A 112 -18.30 -18.11 -13.12
N VAL A 113 -18.35 -18.71 -11.94
CA VAL A 113 -18.93 -20.05 -11.74
C VAL A 113 -20.35 -19.96 -11.16
N ASN A 114 -21.33 -19.74 -12.01
CA ASN A 114 -22.74 -19.55 -11.63
C ASN A 114 -23.59 -20.84 -11.65
N THR A 115 -22.98 -21.99 -11.37
CA THR A 115 -23.71 -23.27 -11.36
C THR A 115 -24.54 -23.42 -10.09
N LEU A 116 -25.62 -24.22 -10.15
CA LEU A 116 -26.44 -24.52 -8.97
C LEU A 116 -25.62 -25.16 -7.83
N ARG A 117 -24.63 -26.00 -8.19
CA ARG A 117 -23.69 -26.60 -7.24
C ARG A 117 -22.84 -25.55 -6.54
N ALA A 118 -22.27 -24.60 -7.29
CA ALA A 118 -21.48 -23.51 -6.70
C ALA A 118 -22.34 -22.67 -5.75
N LYS A 119 -23.55 -22.30 -6.17
CA LYS A 119 -24.50 -21.57 -5.30
C LYS A 119 -24.80 -22.32 -4.00
N LYS A 120 -25.00 -23.64 -4.08
CA LYS A 120 -25.22 -24.48 -2.90
C LYS A 120 -23.99 -24.47 -1.98
N LEU A 121 -22.78 -24.65 -2.51
CA LEU A 121 -21.55 -24.61 -1.73
C LEU A 121 -21.34 -23.26 -1.04
N VAL A 122 -21.65 -22.15 -1.71
CA VAL A 122 -21.60 -20.81 -1.10
C VAL A 122 -22.59 -20.73 0.07
N THR A 123 -23.81 -21.21 -0.11
CA THR A 123 -24.84 -21.21 0.94
C THR A 123 -24.37 -22.03 2.15
N ASP A 124 -23.95 -23.28 1.91
CA ASP A 124 -23.45 -24.19 2.95
C ASP A 124 -22.25 -23.58 3.69
N TYR A 125 -21.31 -22.94 2.97
CA TYR A 125 -20.14 -22.28 3.58
C TYR A 125 -20.54 -21.11 4.48
N MET A 126 -21.47 -20.26 4.04
CA MET A 126 -21.93 -19.10 4.81
C MET A 126 -22.67 -19.55 6.08
N GLU A 127 -23.53 -20.57 5.97
CA GLU A 127 -24.22 -21.16 7.12
C GLU A 127 -23.23 -21.75 8.13
N LEU A 128 -22.25 -22.52 7.67
CA LEU A 128 -21.19 -23.08 8.53
C LEU A 128 -20.37 -21.98 9.22
N THR A 129 -20.05 -20.90 8.49
CA THR A 129 -19.29 -19.78 9.04
C THR A 129 -20.05 -19.10 10.19
N GLU A 130 -21.35 -18.87 10.01
CA GLU A 130 -22.19 -18.27 11.04
C GLU A 130 -22.37 -19.22 12.25
N LEU A 131 -22.56 -20.52 12.00
CA LEU A 131 -22.62 -21.52 13.07
C LEU A 131 -21.33 -21.59 13.88
N ILE A 132 -20.15 -21.55 13.23
CA ILE A 132 -18.85 -21.52 13.89
C ILE A 132 -18.74 -20.28 14.78
N LYS A 133 -19.10 -19.11 14.25
CA LYS A 133 -19.07 -17.85 15.01
C LYS A 133 -19.96 -17.92 16.25
N GLN A 134 -21.21 -18.37 16.10
CA GLN A 134 -22.14 -18.51 17.23
C GLN A 134 -21.64 -19.54 18.26
N ALA A 135 -21.05 -20.65 17.80
CA ALA A 135 -20.47 -21.65 18.68
C ALA A 135 -19.25 -21.12 19.45
N GLU A 136 -18.40 -20.30 18.82
CA GLU A 136 -17.26 -19.64 19.47
C GLU A 136 -17.71 -18.64 20.54
N GLU A 137 -18.72 -17.83 20.24
CA GLU A 137 -19.33 -16.88 21.20
C GLU A 137 -19.92 -17.63 22.40
N LYS A 138 -20.69 -18.70 22.14
CA LYS A 138 -21.27 -19.54 23.19
C LYS A 138 -20.19 -20.24 24.03
N LYS A 139 -19.13 -20.76 23.39
CA LYS A 139 -18.00 -21.38 24.09
C LYS A 139 -17.32 -20.40 25.05
N LYS A 140 -17.15 -19.14 24.62
CA LYS A 140 -16.59 -18.08 25.48
C LYS A 140 -17.51 -17.74 26.65
N ALA A 141 -18.83 -17.69 26.44
CA ALA A 141 -19.80 -17.46 27.50
C ALA A 141 -19.78 -18.58 28.54
N VAL A 142 -19.84 -19.85 28.10
CA VAL A 142 -19.75 -21.03 28.98
C VAL A 142 -18.45 -21.02 29.78
N LEU A 143 -17.31 -20.74 29.15
CA LEU A 143 -16.03 -20.64 29.86
C LEU A 143 -16.04 -19.55 30.93
N SER A 144 -16.68 -18.41 30.65
CA SER A 144 -16.79 -17.30 31.61
C SER A 144 -17.64 -17.69 32.83
N GLU A 145 -18.74 -18.41 32.61
CA GLU A 145 -19.58 -18.96 33.70
C GLU A 145 -18.81 -19.98 34.54
N MET A 146 -18.04 -20.88 33.91
CA MET A 146 -17.17 -21.83 34.62
C MET A 146 -16.14 -21.12 35.50
N VAL A 147 -15.51 -20.07 34.98
CA VAL A 147 -14.55 -19.23 35.74
C VAL A 147 -15.24 -18.55 36.94
N ALA A 148 -16.46 -18.04 36.75
CA ALA A 148 -17.21 -17.39 37.81
C ALA A 148 -17.59 -18.37 38.94
N ILE A 149 -18.08 -19.56 38.61
CA ILE A 149 -18.42 -20.62 39.60
C ILE A 149 -17.19 -21.07 40.38
N CYS A 150 -16.02 -21.13 39.73
CA CYS A 150 -14.77 -21.47 40.39
C CYS A 150 -14.22 -20.36 41.29
N GLY A 151 -14.73 -19.13 41.21
CA GLY A 151 -14.25 -17.98 41.95
C GLY A 151 -12.91 -17.44 41.42
N GLU A 152 -12.74 -17.45 40.09
CA GLU A 152 -11.56 -16.91 39.39
C GLU A 152 -10.20 -17.51 39.80
N ARG A 153 -10.20 -18.75 40.31
CA ARG A 153 -9.00 -19.49 40.71
C ARG A 153 -8.88 -20.80 39.94
N ASP A 154 -7.65 -21.31 39.89
CA ASP A 154 -7.38 -22.62 39.35
C ASP A 154 -8.23 -23.69 40.05
N SER A 155 -8.87 -24.55 39.28
CA SER A 155 -9.87 -25.51 39.76
C SER A 155 -9.88 -26.78 38.92
N GLU A 156 -10.41 -27.86 39.50
CA GLU A 156 -10.75 -29.08 38.76
C GLU A 156 -12.27 -29.21 38.71
N ILE A 157 -12.83 -29.41 37.51
CA ILE A 157 -14.25 -29.56 37.26
C ILE A 157 -14.45 -30.92 36.59
N HIS A 158 -15.01 -31.89 37.32
CA HIS A 158 -15.27 -33.24 36.81
C HIS A 158 -14.06 -33.89 36.10
N GLY A 159 -12.85 -33.76 36.67
CA GLY A 159 -11.62 -34.31 36.10
C GLY A 159 -10.93 -33.43 35.04
N HIS A 160 -11.47 -32.25 34.73
CA HIS A 160 -10.86 -31.28 33.82
C HIS A 160 -10.26 -30.09 34.58
N LYS A 161 -9.02 -29.72 34.26
CA LYS A 161 -8.34 -28.57 34.86
C LYS A 161 -8.78 -27.27 34.19
N LEU A 162 -9.19 -26.31 35.02
CA LEU A 162 -9.35 -24.91 34.67
C LEU A 162 -8.18 -24.14 35.29
N THR A 163 -7.31 -23.55 34.49
CA THR A 163 -6.14 -22.80 34.97
C THR A 163 -6.03 -21.43 34.32
N LYS A 164 -5.68 -20.42 35.12
CA LYS A 164 -5.41 -19.06 34.61
C LYS A 164 -4.00 -19.01 34.05
N VAL A 165 -3.88 -18.94 32.72
CA VAL A 165 -2.59 -18.82 32.04
C VAL A 165 -2.30 -17.35 31.73
N SER A 166 -1.23 -16.80 32.30
CA SER A 166 -0.69 -15.48 31.95
C SER A 166 0.63 -15.66 31.19
N ARG A 167 0.80 -14.94 30.07
CA ARG A 167 2.02 -14.95 29.26
C ARG A 167 2.38 -13.52 28.91
N GLN A 168 3.69 -13.24 28.80
CA GLN A 168 4.15 -11.96 28.25
C GLN A 168 3.66 -11.81 26.80
N GLY A 169 3.35 -10.57 26.41
CA GLY A 169 3.02 -10.26 25.02
C GLY A 169 4.19 -10.54 24.08
N ALA A 170 3.88 -10.79 22.80
CA ALA A 170 4.91 -10.99 21.79
C ALA A 170 5.72 -9.69 21.57
N VAL A 171 7.04 -9.84 21.40
CA VAL A 171 7.90 -8.71 21.01
C VAL A 171 7.57 -8.29 19.57
N ALA A 172 7.42 -7.00 19.34
CA ALA A 172 7.11 -6.43 18.02
C ALA A 172 8.35 -6.37 17.10
N TYR A 173 8.88 -7.54 16.70
CA TYR A 173 10.09 -7.64 15.89
C TYR A 173 10.06 -6.80 14.60
N ALA A 174 8.89 -6.63 13.97
CA ALA A 174 8.76 -5.78 12.80
C ALA A 174 9.14 -4.30 13.05
N GLN A 175 8.81 -3.77 14.23
CA GLN A 175 9.20 -2.41 14.63
C GLN A 175 10.69 -2.35 14.91
N VAL A 176 11.22 -3.32 15.66
CA VAL A 176 12.66 -3.43 15.96
C VAL A 176 13.49 -3.43 14.67
N VAL A 177 13.11 -4.24 13.69
CA VAL A 177 13.80 -4.32 12.39
C VAL A 177 13.73 -2.98 11.64
N LYS A 178 12.56 -2.34 11.61
CA LYS A 178 12.37 -1.05 10.94
C LYS A 178 13.22 0.07 11.56
N GLU A 179 13.39 0.05 12.88
CA GLU A 179 14.11 1.09 13.62
C GLU A 179 15.62 0.85 13.63
N HIS A 180 16.05 -0.40 13.81
CA HIS A 180 17.45 -0.74 14.11
C HIS A 180 18.19 -1.51 13.00
N CYS A 181 17.51 -2.06 12.00
CA CYS A 181 18.13 -2.94 10.99
C CYS A 181 18.13 -2.35 9.56
N LYS A 182 18.22 -1.02 9.42
CA LYS A 182 18.09 -0.32 8.11
C LYS A 182 19.13 -0.69 7.06
N GLY A 183 20.27 -1.26 7.44
CA GLY A 183 21.34 -1.67 6.53
C GLY A 183 21.44 -3.17 6.27
N VAL A 184 20.51 -3.97 6.77
CA VAL A 184 20.54 -5.44 6.64
C VAL A 184 19.70 -5.85 5.44
N ASP A 185 20.28 -6.60 4.50
CA ASP A 185 19.51 -7.27 3.47
C ASP A 185 18.72 -8.43 4.09
N LEU A 186 17.38 -8.31 4.08
CA LEU A 186 16.47 -9.29 4.64
C LEU A 186 16.04 -10.35 3.63
N GLU A 187 16.31 -10.17 2.34
CA GLU A 187 15.90 -11.12 1.30
C GLU A 187 16.56 -12.49 1.47
N GLN A 188 17.78 -12.53 1.99
CA GLN A 188 18.49 -13.77 2.32
C GLN A 188 17.76 -14.65 3.36
N TYR A 189 16.83 -14.07 4.15
CA TYR A 189 16.05 -14.77 5.15
C TYR A 189 14.61 -15.04 4.70
N ARG A 190 14.25 -14.72 3.45
CA ARG A 190 12.90 -14.94 2.95
C ARG A 190 12.61 -16.43 2.84
N GLY A 191 11.64 -16.89 3.63
CA GLY A 191 11.13 -18.25 3.55
C GLY A 191 10.43 -18.54 2.22
N LYS A 192 10.17 -19.83 1.96
CA LYS A 192 9.41 -20.24 0.78
C LYS A 192 8.03 -19.56 0.78
N PRO A 193 7.54 -19.07 -0.38
CA PRO A 193 6.21 -18.53 -0.48
C PRO A 193 5.18 -19.62 -0.14
N THR A 194 4.10 -19.22 0.55
CA THR A 194 2.94 -20.08 0.78
C THR A 194 1.73 -19.47 0.09
N GLU A 195 0.88 -20.33 -0.47
CA GLU A 195 -0.35 -19.94 -1.14
C GLU A 195 -1.54 -20.62 -0.44
N SER A 196 -2.62 -19.87 -0.24
CA SER A 196 -3.85 -20.39 0.33
C SER A 196 -5.07 -19.71 -0.31
N TRP A 197 -6.16 -20.46 -0.40
CA TRP A 197 -7.44 -19.92 -0.85
C TRP A 197 -8.19 -19.31 0.32
N LYS A 198 -8.72 -18.10 0.11
CA LYS A 198 -9.63 -17.43 1.03
C LYS A 198 -10.97 -17.22 0.33
N PHE A 199 -12.05 -17.60 1.00
CA PHE A 199 -13.41 -17.25 0.62
C PHE A 199 -13.92 -16.19 1.58
N SER A 200 -14.44 -15.08 1.06
CA SER A 200 -14.91 -13.91 1.84
C SER A 200 -16.10 -13.25 1.16
#